data_AF-A0A836IL99-F1
#
_entry.id   AF-A0A836IL99-F1
#
_cell.length_a   1.000
_cell.length_b   1.000
_cell.length_c   1.000
_cell.angle_alpha   90.00
_cell.angle_beta   90.00
_cell.angle_gamma   90.00
#
_symmetry.space_group_name_H-M   'P 1'
#
loop_
_entity.id
_entity.type
_entity.pdbx_description
1 polymer ?
#
loop_
_entity_poly.entity_id
_entity_poly.type
_entity_poly.pdbx_seq_one_letter_code
_entity_poly.pdbx_strand_id
1 'polypeptide(L)'
;MMGGIKGGIGSFLLRRTAAKSIRQKHFTGPQFYKRKTFNFPSGHHQLHRRVAPALQTGSPTHQREHQRYAHLPGDARTRPSEDFTFSRSTSSGYHGRGGGGERVDKAMYAWKKRGSLQLYQMGGKRETFACYRCGYPVKSALVAIKDDNWDYRMCYNCYTKTLETGMENNT
;
A
#
# COMPACT_ATOMS: atom_id res chain seq x y z
N MET A 1 -5.92 -46.77 -32.33
CA MET A 1 -5.97 -45.42 -31.74
C MET A 1 -5.43 -44.44 -32.77
N MET A 2 -6.29 -43.63 -33.41
CA MET A 2 -5.83 -42.57 -34.31
C MET A 2 -5.20 -41.46 -33.48
N GLY A 3 -3.88 -41.32 -33.52
CA GLY A 3 -3.17 -40.20 -32.92
C GLY A 3 -3.44 -38.94 -33.72
N GLY A 4 -4.19 -37.98 -33.16
CA GLY A 4 -4.46 -36.70 -33.80
C GLY A 4 -3.20 -35.86 -34.05
N ILE A 5 -3.30 -34.91 -34.99
CA ILE A 5 -2.23 -33.96 -35.32
C ILE A 5 -2.01 -33.02 -34.12
N LYS A 6 -0.76 -32.93 -33.64
CA LYS A 6 -0.36 -32.01 -32.57
C LYS A 6 0.34 -30.78 -33.16
N GLY A 7 -0.22 -29.60 -32.94
CA GLY A 7 0.40 -28.31 -33.28
C GLY A 7 1.12 -27.67 -32.09
N GLY A 8 2.02 -26.72 -32.36
CA GLY A 8 2.72 -25.94 -31.35
C GLY A 8 2.51 -24.44 -31.55
N ILE A 9 2.00 -23.75 -30.52
CA ILE A 9 1.87 -22.28 -30.51
C ILE A 9 2.58 -21.70 -29.27
N GLY A 10 3.47 -20.74 -29.49
CA GLY A 10 4.20 -20.09 -28.42
C GLY A 10 3.28 -19.24 -27.53
N SER A 11 3.37 -19.39 -26.20
CA SER A 11 2.50 -18.64 -25.29
C SER A 11 2.72 -17.12 -25.34
N PHE A 12 3.86 -16.64 -25.86
CA PHE A 12 4.12 -15.20 -26.03
C PHE A 12 3.14 -14.56 -27.04
N LEU A 13 2.75 -15.29 -28.09
CA LEU A 13 1.74 -14.86 -29.07
C LEU A 13 0.38 -14.65 -28.42
N LEU A 14 0.08 -15.46 -27.40
CA LEU A 14 -1.18 -15.42 -26.65
C LEU A 14 -1.18 -14.35 -25.54
N ARG A 15 -0.06 -13.69 -25.22
CA ARG A 15 0.00 -12.71 -24.12
C ARG A 15 -0.81 -11.45 -24.41
N ARG A 16 -1.01 -11.08 -25.69
CA ARG A 16 -1.80 -9.89 -26.09
C ARG A 16 -3.25 -9.96 -25.60
N THR A 17 -3.81 -11.17 -25.45
CA THR A 17 -5.19 -11.42 -25.02
C THR A 17 -5.29 -11.89 -23.56
N ALA A 18 -4.24 -11.70 -22.75
CA ALA A 18 -4.22 -12.16 -21.36
C ALA A 18 -5.28 -11.51 -20.44
N ALA A 19 -5.75 -10.31 -20.78
CA ALA A 19 -6.82 -9.63 -20.05
C ALA A 19 -8.19 -10.23 -20.38
N LYS A 20 -8.95 -10.61 -19.36
CA LYS A 20 -10.24 -11.31 -19.48
C LYS A 20 -11.47 -10.43 -19.21
N SER A 21 -11.29 -9.11 -19.07
CA SER A 21 -12.39 -8.16 -18.88
C SER A 21 -12.01 -6.76 -19.35
N ILE A 22 -13.03 -5.92 -19.59
CA ILE A 22 -12.85 -4.51 -19.97
C ILE A 22 -11.95 -3.78 -18.97
N ARG A 23 -12.20 -3.96 -17.66
CA ARG A 23 -11.39 -3.40 -16.57
C ARG A 23 -9.91 -3.79 -16.66
N GLN A 24 -9.60 -5.04 -16.99
CA GLN A 24 -8.21 -5.51 -17.10
C GLN A 24 -7.52 -5.02 -18.37
N LYS A 25 -8.26 -4.95 -19.49
CA LYS A 25 -7.72 -4.59 -20.80
C LYS A 25 -7.51 -3.08 -20.94
N HIS A 26 -8.46 -2.29 -20.43
CA HIS A 26 -8.52 -0.84 -20.62
C HIS A 26 -8.25 -0.03 -19.34
N PHE A 27 -7.96 -0.70 -18.22
CA PHE A 27 -7.69 -0.05 -16.93
C PHE A 27 -8.78 0.91 -16.46
N THR A 28 -10.04 0.63 -16.79
CA THR A 28 -11.20 1.51 -16.49
C THR A 28 -11.56 1.59 -15.00
N GLY A 29 -10.88 0.85 -14.13
CA GLY A 29 -11.14 0.89 -12.69
C GLY A 29 -10.05 0.22 -11.85
N PRO A 30 -10.25 0.13 -10.52
CA PRO A 30 -9.35 -0.52 -9.58
C PRO A 30 -9.02 -1.97 -9.99
N GLN A 31 -7.75 -2.34 -9.96
CA GLN A 31 -7.24 -3.62 -10.46
C GLN A 31 -7.16 -4.72 -9.39
N PHE A 32 -8.20 -4.89 -8.54
CA PHE A 32 -8.31 -5.85 -7.42
C PHE A 32 -7.55 -7.18 -7.61
N TYR A 33 -6.23 -7.16 -7.42
CA TYR A 33 -5.28 -8.26 -7.63
C TYR A 33 -5.34 -8.98 -9.01
N LYS A 34 -5.88 -8.35 -10.07
CA LYS A 34 -6.06 -8.97 -11.40
C LYS A 34 -5.32 -8.28 -12.55
N ARG A 35 -4.37 -7.40 -12.27
CA ARG A 35 -3.53 -6.73 -13.29
C ARG A 35 -2.70 -7.75 -14.08
N LYS A 36 -2.57 -7.55 -15.41
CA LYS A 36 -1.85 -8.47 -16.32
C LYS A 36 -0.51 -7.94 -16.82
N THR A 37 -0.43 -6.63 -17.04
CA THR A 37 0.79 -5.97 -17.55
C THR A 37 1.29 -4.97 -16.53
N PHE A 38 2.60 -4.98 -16.28
CA PHE A 38 3.25 -4.15 -15.27
C PHE A 38 4.41 -3.40 -15.89
N ASN A 39 4.51 -2.12 -15.56
CA ASN A 39 5.60 -1.26 -15.99
C ASN A 39 6.40 -0.86 -14.73
N PHE A 40 7.61 -1.42 -14.61
CA PHE A 40 8.57 -1.09 -13.57
C PHE A 40 9.73 -0.27 -14.17
N PRO A 41 10.40 0.57 -13.36
CA PRO A 41 11.61 1.24 -13.81
C PRO A 41 12.67 0.24 -14.27
N SER A 42 13.40 0.57 -15.35
CA SER A 42 14.51 -0.26 -15.83
C SER A 42 15.59 -0.39 -14.75
N GLY A 43 16.26 -1.55 -14.70
CA GLY A 43 17.29 -1.86 -13.71
C GLY A 43 16.77 -2.31 -12.33
N HIS A 44 15.46 -2.27 -12.09
CA HIS A 44 14.89 -2.83 -10.86
C HIS A 44 14.68 -4.34 -10.98
N HIS A 45 15.46 -5.13 -10.23
CA HIS A 45 15.27 -6.59 -10.16
C HIS A 45 14.11 -7.00 -9.24
N GLN A 46 13.89 -6.24 -8.17
CA GLN A 46 12.73 -6.45 -7.30
C GLN A 46 11.53 -5.70 -7.87
N LEU A 47 10.58 -6.45 -8.42
CA LEU A 47 9.40 -5.94 -9.14
C LEU A 47 8.31 -5.41 -8.19
N HIS A 48 8.65 -4.38 -7.40
CA HIS A 48 7.69 -3.60 -6.59
C HIS A 48 7.93 -2.11 -6.79
N ARG A 49 6.85 -1.33 -6.69
CA ARG A 49 6.94 0.13 -6.59
C ARG A 49 7.38 0.52 -5.18
N ARG A 50 8.03 1.66 -5.04
CA ARG A 50 8.54 2.13 -3.76
C ARG A 50 7.93 3.49 -3.43
N VAL A 51 7.38 3.62 -2.22
CA VAL A 51 7.08 4.91 -1.60
C VAL A 51 8.04 5.03 -0.43
N ALA A 52 9.13 5.75 -0.65
CA ALA A 52 10.23 5.85 0.30
C ALA A 52 10.06 7.08 1.19
N PRO A 53 10.49 7.01 2.46
CA PRO A 53 10.65 8.21 3.27
C PRO A 53 11.82 9.04 2.69
N ALA A 54 11.82 10.35 2.98
CA ALA A 54 13.01 11.17 2.86
C ALA A 54 14.09 10.69 3.85
N LEU A 55 15.30 11.22 3.70
CA LEU A 55 16.39 10.98 4.63
C LEU A 55 15.94 11.32 6.06
N GLN A 56 16.26 10.45 7.01
CA GLN A 56 16.09 10.76 8.43
C GLN A 56 17.19 11.75 8.83
N THR A 57 16.80 12.94 9.25
CA THR A 57 17.70 14.05 9.58
C THR A 57 17.83 14.28 11.09
N GLY A 58 17.01 13.61 11.91
CA GLY A 58 17.04 13.75 13.37
C GLY A 58 16.55 12.51 14.12
N SER A 59 16.71 12.56 15.45
CA SER A 59 16.09 11.60 16.37
C SER A 59 14.57 11.84 16.46
N PRO A 60 13.78 10.87 16.96
CA PRO A 60 12.32 11.01 17.08
C PRO A 60 11.85 12.26 17.85
N THR A 61 12.67 12.77 18.77
CA THR A 61 12.42 14.02 19.53
C THR A 61 12.46 15.25 18.63
N HIS A 62 13.37 15.29 17.64
CA HIS A 62 13.55 16.43 16.72
C HIS A 62 12.79 16.26 15.41
N GLN A 63 12.68 15.03 14.92
CA GLN A 63 11.97 14.69 13.69
C GLN A 63 11.10 13.46 13.90
N ARG A 64 9.79 13.68 14.00
CA ARG A 64 8.80 12.59 14.12
C ARG A 64 8.79 11.75 12.85
N GLU A 65 8.46 10.47 12.96
CA GLU A 65 8.57 9.52 11.84
C GLU A 65 7.64 9.86 10.67
N HIS A 66 6.49 10.51 10.92
CA HIS A 66 5.60 10.96 9.85
C HIS A 66 6.15 12.12 9.01
N GLN A 67 7.00 12.96 9.60
CA GLN A 67 7.60 14.09 8.89
C GLN A 67 8.57 13.64 7.78
N ARG A 68 9.05 12.39 7.83
CA ARG A 68 9.90 11.83 6.77
C ARG A 68 9.17 11.72 5.43
N TYR A 69 7.84 11.72 5.44
CA TYR A 69 7.02 11.67 4.22
C TYR A 69 6.50 13.04 3.78
N ALA A 70 6.87 14.13 4.45
CA ALA A 70 6.40 15.48 4.12
C ALA A 70 6.81 15.99 2.72
N HIS A 71 7.80 15.36 2.08
CA HIS A 71 8.15 15.64 0.68
C HIS A 71 7.04 15.21 -0.30
N LEU A 72 6.21 14.24 0.08
CA LEU A 72 5.05 13.83 -0.70
C LEU A 72 3.90 14.84 -0.54
N PRO A 73 3.03 15.05 -1.55
CA PRO A 73 1.86 15.93 -1.44
C PRO A 73 0.75 15.27 -0.62
N GLY A 74 -0.30 16.02 -0.26
CA GLY A 74 -1.49 15.50 0.42
C GLY A 74 -1.32 15.32 1.93
N ASP A 75 -2.06 14.38 2.51
CA ASP A 75 -2.16 14.20 3.97
C ASP A 75 -0.81 13.87 4.64
N ALA A 76 0.18 13.29 3.95
CA ALA A 76 1.52 13.07 4.50
C ALA A 76 2.27 14.36 4.94
N ARG A 77 1.81 15.54 4.53
CA ARG A 77 2.32 16.84 5.00
C ARG A 77 1.65 17.33 6.28
N THR A 78 0.49 16.76 6.60
CA THR A 78 -0.30 17.17 7.75
C THR A 78 0.01 16.29 8.95
N ARG A 79 -0.31 16.79 10.14
CA ARG A 79 -0.17 16.02 11.36
C ARG A 79 -1.22 14.90 11.40
N PRO A 80 -0.84 13.65 11.75
CA PRO A 80 -1.79 12.57 11.99
C PRO A 80 -2.82 12.94 13.07
N SER A 81 -4.03 12.38 12.98
CA SER A 81 -5.05 12.55 14.01
C SER A 81 -4.80 11.66 15.22
N GLU A 82 -4.28 10.45 15.00
CA GLU A 82 -3.97 9.48 16.03
C GLU A 82 -2.46 9.18 16.08
N ASP A 83 -1.94 9.04 17.30
CA ASP A 83 -0.55 8.72 17.60
C ASP A 83 -0.49 7.52 18.56
N PHE A 84 -0.07 6.37 18.04
CA PHE A 84 0.01 5.11 18.79
C PHE A 84 1.41 4.84 19.35
N THR A 85 2.36 5.75 19.13
CA THR A 85 3.77 5.53 19.56
C THR A 85 3.92 5.50 21.09
N PHE A 86 2.99 6.11 21.81
CA PHE A 86 2.95 6.12 23.28
C PHE A 86 1.90 5.17 23.87
N SER A 87 1.06 4.51 23.05
CA SER A 87 -0.07 3.73 23.55
C SER A 87 0.38 2.43 24.21
N ARG A 88 -0.07 2.21 25.46
CA ARG A 88 0.11 0.98 26.24
C ARG A 88 -0.96 -0.02 25.79
N SER A 89 -0.57 -1.25 25.43
CA SER A 89 -1.52 -2.37 25.36
C SER A 89 -2.18 -2.50 26.74
N THR A 90 -3.46 -2.14 26.85
CA THR A 90 -4.23 -2.19 28.10
C THR A 90 -4.71 -3.60 28.45
N SER A 91 -4.24 -4.63 27.73
CA SER A 91 -4.62 -6.03 27.94
C SER A 91 -3.41 -6.94 28.15
N SER A 92 -2.67 -6.76 29.24
CA SER A 92 -1.94 -7.88 29.86
C SER A 92 -1.62 -7.56 31.31
N GLY A 93 -2.28 -8.26 32.23
CA GLY A 93 -2.04 -8.22 33.67
C GLY A 93 -0.76 -8.92 34.08
N TYR A 94 0.38 -8.57 33.48
CA TYR A 94 1.69 -9.10 33.86
C TYR A 94 2.63 -7.98 34.27
N HIS A 95 2.95 -7.95 35.57
CA HIS A 95 4.01 -7.10 36.13
C HIS A 95 5.38 -7.64 35.68
N GLY A 96 5.92 -7.09 34.60
CA GLY A 96 7.27 -7.36 34.11
C GLY A 96 7.89 -6.10 33.53
N ARG A 97 9.07 -5.73 34.02
CA ARG A 97 9.81 -4.48 33.74
C ARG A 97 9.94 -4.12 32.25
N GLY A 98 9.53 -2.89 31.91
CA GLY A 98 10.15 -2.04 30.88
C GLY A 98 9.92 -2.42 29.41
N GLY A 99 8.81 -1.97 28.84
CA GLY A 99 8.61 -1.95 27.38
C GLY A 99 7.23 -1.43 27.01
N GLY A 100 7.11 -0.19 26.55
CA GLY A 100 5.87 0.33 25.96
C GLY A 100 5.54 -0.51 24.72
N GLY A 101 4.48 -1.32 24.78
CA GLY A 101 4.19 -2.31 23.76
C GLY A 101 3.73 -1.68 22.45
N GLU A 102 4.53 -1.83 21.40
CA GLU A 102 4.16 -1.54 20.01
C GLU A 102 2.87 -2.28 19.64
N ARG A 103 1.98 -1.66 18.85
CA ARG A 103 0.79 -2.36 18.33
C ARG A 103 1.21 -3.64 17.59
N VAL A 104 0.37 -4.67 17.63
CA VAL A 104 0.64 -5.95 16.94
C VAL A 104 0.85 -5.75 15.43
N ASP A 105 0.04 -4.86 14.84
CA ASP A 105 0.13 -4.47 13.44
C ASP A 105 1.27 -3.47 13.16
N LYS A 106 1.91 -2.92 14.20
CA LYS A 106 2.96 -1.90 14.15
C LYS A 106 2.48 -0.56 13.61
N ALA A 107 1.19 -0.25 13.58
CA ALA A 107 0.75 1.10 13.20
C ALA A 107 1.26 2.13 14.23
N MET A 108 1.97 3.17 13.75
CA MET A 108 2.47 4.26 14.59
C MET A 108 1.54 5.46 14.58
N TYR A 109 0.98 5.78 13.40
CA TYR A 109 0.11 6.94 13.21
C TYR A 109 -1.07 6.60 12.33
N ALA A 110 -2.19 7.30 12.54
CA ALA A 110 -3.30 7.33 11.60
C ALA A 110 -3.75 8.77 11.33
N TRP A 111 -4.05 9.06 10.07
CA TRP A 111 -4.67 10.32 9.68
C TRP A 111 -6.19 10.23 9.76
N LYS A 112 -6.85 11.39 9.72
CA LYS A 112 -8.30 11.49 9.69
C LYS A 112 -8.87 10.68 8.52
N LYS A 113 -9.95 9.96 8.74
CA LYS A 113 -10.69 9.27 7.68
C LYS A 113 -11.11 10.27 6.58
N ARG A 114 -10.92 9.85 5.33
CA ARG A 114 -11.34 10.56 4.11
C ARG A 114 -12.30 9.64 3.36
N GLY A 115 -13.60 9.84 3.58
CA GLY A 115 -14.61 8.89 3.10
C GLY A 115 -14.40 7.50 3.72
N SER A 116 -14.40 6.46 2.88
CA SER A 116 -14.10 5.08 3.30
C SER A 116 -12.61 4.78 3.48
N LEU A 117 -11.71 5.73 3.21
CA LEU A 117 -10.26 5.52 3.27
C LEU A 117 -9.64 6.12 4.53
N GLN A 118 -8.78 5.37 5.20
CA GLN A 118 -7.94 5.88 6.29
C GLN A 118 -6.47 5.58 6.03
N LEU A 119 -5.61 6.60 6.13
CA LEU A 119 -4.18 6.45 5.95
C LEU A 119 -3.51 6.11 7.29
N TYR A 120 -2.67 5.08 7.27
CA TYR A 120 -1.82 4.66 8.38
C TYR A 120 -0.35 4.76 7.98
N GLN A 121 0.49 5.02 8.98
CA GLN A 121 1.94 4.80 8.89
C GLN A 121 2.34 3.65 9.79
N MET A 122 2.95 2.63 9.20
CA MET A 122 3.49 1.47 9.89
C MET A 122 4.91 1.74 10.38
N GLY A 123 5.22 1.24 11.57
CA GLY A 123 6.55 1.20 12.16
C GLY A 123 7.41 0.06 11.63
N GLY A 124 8.70 0.10 11.99
CA GLY A 124 9.65 -0.93 11.61
C GLY A 124 9.96 -1.01 10.11
N LYS A 125 10.13 -2.24 9.60
CA LYS A 125 10.50 -2.49 8.21
C LYS A 125 9.30 -2.29 7.28
N ARG A 126 9.46 -1.43 6.28
CA ARG A 126 8.48 -1.23 5.19
C ARG A 126 7.97 -2.56 4.63
N GLU A 127 6.65 -2.72 4.64
CA GLU A 127 5.98 -3.89 4.10
C GLU A 127 5.80 -3.78 2.59
N THR A 128 5.77 -4.94 1.92
CA THR A 128 5.36 -5.05 0.52
C THR A 128 3.93 -5.58 0.47
N PHE A 129 3.01 -4.80 -0.07
CA PHE A 129 1.60 -5.17 -0.23
C PHE A 129 1.11 -4.87 -1.65
N ALA A 130 0.04 -5.51 -2.09
CA ALA A 130 -0.57 -5.21 -3.38
C ALA A 130 -1.66 -4.16 -3.22
N CYS A 131 -1.51 -3.03 -3.93
CA CYS A 131 -2.51 -1.96 -3.93
C CYS A 131 -3.71 -2.36 -4.78
N TYR A 132 -4.92 -2.43 -4.21
CA TYR A 132 -6.11 -2.88 -4.94
C TYR A 132 -6.47 -1.94 -6.12
N ARG A 133 -6.13 -0.64 -6.03
CA ARG A 133 -6.41 0.34 -7.08
C ARG A 133 -5.48 0.18 -8.29
N CYS A 134 -4.17 0.34 -8.12
CA CYS A 134 -3.25 0.23 -9.26
C CYS A 134 -2.92 -1.21 -9.65
N GLY A 135 -3.09 -2.17 -8.75
CA GLY A 135 -2.76 -3.59 -8.92
C GLY A 135 -1.27 -3.91 -8.79
N TYR A 136 -0.40 -2.94 -8.52
CA TYR A 136 1.04 -3.18 -8.32
C TYR A 136 1.34 -3.63 -6.88
N PRO A 137 2.34 -4.51 -6.69
CA PRO A 137 3.01 -4.65 -5.40
C PRO A 137 3.79 -3.35 -5.09
N VAL A 138 3.65 -2.86 -3.87
CA VAL A 138 4.23 -1.62 -3.38
C VAL A 138 4.91 -1.86 -2.04
N LYS A 139 6.16 -1.42 -1.92
CA LYS A 139 6.91 -1.41 -0.68
C LYS A 139 6.86 -0.02 -0.04
N SER A 140 6.19 0.11 1.11
CA SER A 140 5.90 1.39 1.77
C SER A 140 5.64 1.20 3.26
N ALA A 141 5.84 2.25 4.07
CA ALA A 141 5.28 2.33 5.42
C ALA A 141 3.90 3.01 5.44
N LEU A 142 3.58 3.80 4.42
CA LEU A 142 2.26 4.42 4.24
C LEU A 142 1.30 3.44 3.57
N VAL A 143 0.19 3.15 4.24
CA VAL A 143 -0.86 2.22 3.80
C VAL A 143 -2.22 2.86 4.04
N ALA A 144 -3.01 3.04 2.99
CA ALA A 144 -4.41 3.43 3.13
C ALA A 144 -5.29 2.19 3.18
N ILE A 145 -6.20 2.14 4.15
CA ILE A 145 -7.12 1.02 4.41
C ILE A 145 -8.53 1.47 4.05
N LYS A 146 -9.26 0.61 3.33
CA LYS A 146 -10.65 0.87 2.92
C LYS A 146 -11.62 0.20 3.89
N ASP A 147 -12.61 0.95 4.37
CA ASP A 147 -13.70 0.46 5.24
C ASP A 147 -13.18 -0.34 6.45
N ASP A 148 -12.04 0.08 7.00
CA ASP A 148 -11.29 -0.62 8.06
C ASP A 148 -10.90 -2.08 7.74
N ASN A 149 -11.06 -2.51 6.49
CA ASN A 149 -10.70 -3.83 6.02
C ASN A 149 -9.26 -3.87 5.49
N TRP A 150 -8.38 -4.45 6.30
CA TRP A 150 -6.95 -4.58 6.02
C TRP A 150 -6.59 -5.48 4.85
N ASP A 151 -7.53 -6.22 4.26
CA ASP A 151 -7.30 -6.95 3.02
C ASP A 151 -7.18 -5.97 1.83
N TYR A 152 -7.96 -4.88 1.85
CA TYR A 152 -8.01 -3.88 0.78
C TYR A 152 -7.09 -2.69 1.05
N ARG A 153 -5.79 -2.95 0.90
CA ARG A 153 -4.74 -1.93 1.05
C ARG A 153 -4.57 -1.11 -0.22
N MET A 154 -4.38 0.19 -0.07
CA MET A 154 -4.09 1.14 -1.14
C MET A 154 -2.76 1.85 -0.87
N CYS A 155 -1.91 1.97 -1.89
CA CYS A 155 -0.66 2.72 -1.75
C CYS A 155 -0.89 4.23 -1.74
N TYR A 156 0.02 4.96 -1.11
CA TYR A 156 -0.09 6.41 -0.94
C TYR A 156 -0.36 7.17 -2.25
N ASN A 157 0.37 6.85 -3.33
CA ASN A 157 0.15 7.52 -4.63
C ASN A 157 -1.27 7.29 -5.19
N CYS A 158 -1.86 6.11 -4.95
CA CYS A 158 -3.24 5.85 -5.37
C CYS A 158 -4.24 6.55 -4.46
N TYR A 159 -3.95 6.60 -3.16
CA TYR A 159 -4.74 7.29 -2.16
C TYR A 159 -4.85 8.78 -2.49
N THR A 160 -3.71 9.48 -2.65
CA THR A 160 -3.70 10.91 -3.00
C THR A 160 -4.48 11.18 -4.29
N LYS A 161 -4.25 10.38 -5.34
CA LYS A 161 -5.01 10.51 -6.59
C LYS A 161 -6.50 10.24 -6.43
N THR A 162 -6.90 9.34 -5.56
CA THR A 162 -8.31 9.07 -5.29
C THR A 162 -8.97 10.30 -4.65
N LEU A 163 -8.30 10.90 -3.67
CA LEU A 163 -8.76 12.14 -3.01
C LEU A 163 -8.82 13.31 -4.00
N GLU A 164 -7.79 13.48 -4.84
CA GLU A 164 -7.76 14.52 -5.88
C GLU A 164 -8.95 14.40 -6.84
N THR A 165 -9.43 13.19 -7.10
CA THR A 165 -10.57 12.93 -7.99
C THR A 165 -11.93 12.87 -7.28
N GLY A 166 -11.99 13.04 -5.94
CA GLY A 166 -13.24 12.92 -5.18
C GLY A 166 -13.84 11.50 -5.16
N MET A 167 -13.00 10.48 -5.32
CA MET A 167 -13.42 9.08 -5.48
C MET A 167 -13.27 8.24 -4.21
N GLU A 168 -13.08 8.88 -3.07
CA GLU A 168 -12.83 8.23 -1.77
C GLU A 168 -13.91 7.23 -1.39
N ASN A 169 -15.19 7.50 -1.66
CA ASN A 169 -16.30 6.60 -1.33
C ASN A 169 -16.61 5.56 -2.44
N ASN A 170 -15.97 5.69 -3.61
CA ASN A 170 -16.38 5.01 -4.84
C ASN A 170 -15.33 4.03 -5.39
N THR A 171 -14.22 3.80 -4.69
CA THR A 171 -13.09 2.97 -5.19
C THR A 171 -12.85 1.70 -4.41
#